data_AF-A0A1Y5F643-F1
#
_entry.id   AF-A0A1Y5F643-F1
#
_cell.length_a   1.000
_cell.length_b   1.000
_cell.length_c   1.000
_cell.angle_alpha   90.00
_cell.angle_beta   90.00
_cell.angle_gamma   90.00
#
_symmetry.space_group_name_H-M   'P 1'
#
loop_
_entity.id
_entity.type
_entity.pdbx_description
1 polymer ?
#
loop_
_entity_poly.entity_id
_entity_poly.type
_entity_poly.pdbx_seq_one_letter_code
_entity_poly.pdbx_strand_id
1 'polypeptide(L)'
;MNFLVNEKLNKKKNVIHISFIFFYFFSIWAIFLIISSVITFFHLQLGHTLTVVENWNFDQGWEISSLVKVFAFFLLVKFISIRSVSRKPLREFFITKFQLPNKELFVLIVFNLLFSILFLKPVVAERVSFEVSKLFSSYIGSFIYIFTDVLFLLFLQHIYPLSRKRRLVESTLFILLSYYLNLKVFTHSNYVNISLVYFLTICLGISYWRKSNWSFPFIFLILFVCPIVSFLGIDFIWGTEFSYLYPTTGVPIFILFISLLIVSICYMQFFRKTIAERDDQV
;
A
#
# COMPACT_ATOMS: atom_id res chain seq x y z
N MET A 1 -6.40 36.21 -19.28
CA MET A 1 -7.37 35.99 -18.16
C MET A 1 -7.57 34.51 -17.84
N ASN A 2 -7.82 33.63 -18.82
CA ASN A 2 -8.05 32.18 -18.60
C ASN A 2 -6.88 31.42 -17.95
N PHE A 3 -5.63 31.81 -18.22
CA PHE A 3 -4.45 31.16 -17.62
C PHE A 3 -4.39 31.34 -16.10
N LEU A 4 -4.59 32.57 -15.61
CA LEU A 4 -4.56 32.90 -14.18
C LEU A 4 -5.69 32.23 -13.39
N VAL A 5 -6.87 32.08 -14.01
CA VAL A 5 -8.01 31.39 -13.39
C VAL A 5 -7.72 29.89 -13.24
N ASN A 6 -7.16 29.26 -14.28
CA ASN A 6 -6.78 27.84 -14.24
C ASN A 6 -5.67 27.57 -13.22
N GLU A 7 -4.71 28.47 -13.08
CA GLU A 7 -3.64 28.34 -12.10
C GLU A 7 -4.15 28.40 -10.65
N LYS A 8 -5.05 29.35 -10.34
CA LYS A 8 -5.70 29.47 -9.02
C LYS A 8 -6.52 28.22 -8.67
N LEU A 9 -7.33 27.72 -9.60
CA LEU A 9 -8.12 26.49 -9.40
C LEU A 9 -7.21 25.28 -9.13
N ASN A 10 -6.15 25.15 -9.91
CA ASN A 10 -5.17 24.10 -9.75
C ASN A 10 -4.47 24.20 -8.39
N LYS A 11 -4.06 25.40 -7.94
CA LYS A 11 -3.45 25.60 -6.62
C LYS A 11 -4.40 25.18 -5.49
N LYS A 12 -5.68 25.54 -5.59
CA LYS A 12 -6.72 25.13 -4.62
C LYS A 12 -6.87 23.61 -4.56
N LYS A 13 -6.90 22.91 -5.71
CA LYS A 13 -6.95 21.45 -5.74
C LYS A 13 -5.74 20.83 -5.03
N ASN A 14 -4.52 21.29 -5.32
CA ASN A 14 -3.33 20.76 -4.65
C ASN A 14 -3.40 20.91 -3.12
N VAL A 15 -3.84 22.07 -2.63
CA VAL A 15 -4.00 22.29 -1.19
C VAL A 15 -5.00 21.29 -0.61
N ILE A 16 -6.13 21.07 -1.29
CA ILE A 16 -7.13 20.06 -0.87
C ILE A 16 -6.51 18.67 -0.74
N HIS A 17 -5.71 18.24 -1.73
CA HIS A 17 -5.05 16.94 -1.68
C HIS A 17 -4.08 16.83 -0.51
N ILE A 18 -3.20 17.81 -0.37
CA ILE A 18 -2.21 17.85 0.71
C ILE A 18 -2.93 17.79 2.07
N SER A 19 -3.98 18.59 2.26
CA SER A 19 -4.78 18.58 3.48
C SER A 19 -5.41 17.21 3.76
N PHE A 20 -6.01 16.54 2.76
CA PHE A 20 -6.59 15.22 2.96
C PHE A 20 -5.53 14.14 3.22
N ILE A 21 -4.37 14.22 2.58
CA ILE A 21 -3.26 13.30 2.82
C ILE A 21 -2.75 13.42 4.27
N PHE A 22 -2.49 14.64 4.74
CA PHE A 22 -2.08 14.84 6.13
C PHE A 22 -3.19 14.42 7.10
N PHE A 23 -4.45 14.72 6.78
CA PHE A 23 -5.58 14.28 7.61
C PHE A 23 -5.73 12.76 7.66
N TYR A 24 -5.44 12.06 6.56
CA TYR A 24 -5.43 10.59 6.51
C TYR A 24 -4.36 10.01 7.44
N PHE A 25 -3.10 10.46 7.33
CA PHE A 25 -2.01 9.97 8.19
C PHE A 25 -2.21 10.38 9.66
N PHE A 26 -2.71 11.58 9.92
CA PHE A 26 -3.10 12.00 11.28
C PHE A 26 -4.20 11.09 11.86
N SER A 27 -5.20 10.75 11.06
CA SER A 27 -6.27 9.83 11.47
C SER A 27 -5.74 8.44 11.77
N ILE A 28 -4.84 7.91 10.95
CA ILE A 28 -4.15 6.63 11.22
C ILE A 28 -3.45 6.68 12.57
N TRP A 29 -2.64 7.71 12.81
CA TRP A 29 -1.92 7.87 14.07
C TRP A 29 -2.86 7.96 15.27
N ALA A 30 -3.89 8.80 15.19
CA ALA A 30 -4.85 8.98 16.28
C ALA A 30 -5.64 7.70 16.58
N ILE A 31 -6.13 7.01 15.54
CA ILE A 31 -6.88 5.75 15.69
C ILE A 31 -5.99 4.65 16.26
N PHE A 32 -4.74 4.55 15.81
CA PHE A 32 -3.77 3.60 16.36
C PHE A 32 -3.54 3.86 17.85
N LEU A 33 -3.31 5.11 18.25
CA LEU A 33 -3.12 5.46 19.66
C LEU A 33 -4.34 5.11 20.52
N ILE A 34 -5.56 5.37 20.02
CA ILE A 34 -6.80 5.02 20.73
C ILE A 34 -6.88 3.50 20.92
N ILE A 35 -6.71 2.73 19.84
CA ILE A 35 -6.79 1.26 19.87
C ILE A 35 -5.74 0.69 20.83
N SER A 36 -4.47 1.11 20.69
CA SER A 36 -3.37 0.65 21.53
C SER A 36 -3.55 1.03 23.01
N SER A 37 -4.08 2.22 23.30
CA SER A 37 -4.36 2.66 24.67
C SER A 37 -5.48 1.83 25.31
N VAL A 38 -6.54 1.54 24.57
CA VAL A 38 -7.66 0.71 25.04
C VAL A 38 -7.18 -0.72 25.33
N ILE A 39 -6.41 -1.32 24.43
CA ILE A 39 -5.84 -2.67 24.62
C ILE A 39 -4.95 -2.71 25.86
N THR A 40 -4.02 -1.75 25.97
CA THR A 40 -3.08 -1.66 27.09
C THR A 40 -3.83 -1.47 28.41
N PHE A 41 -4.84 -0.60 28.47
CA PHE A 41 -5.65 -0.39 29.66
C PHE A 41 -6.30 -1.68 30.15
N PHE A 42 -6.95 -2.44 29.27
CA PHE A 42 -7.61 -3.69 29.66
C PHE A 42 -6.61 -4.75 30.11
N HIS A 43 -5.45 -4.88 29.46
CA HIS A 43 -4.45 -5.85 29.90
C HIS A 43 -3.87 -5.52 31.27
N LEU A 44 -3.59 -4.24 31.54
CA LEU A 44 -3.13 -3.80 32.85
C LEU A 44 -4.19 -4.01 33.94
N GLN A 45 -5.47 -3.78 33.61
CA GLN A 45 -6.58 -4.04 34.53
C GLN A 45 -6.73 -5.53 34.88
N LEU A 46 -6.36 -6.43 33.95
CA LEU A 46 -6.32 -7.88 34.19
C LEU A 46 -5.06 -8.34 34.95
N GLY A 47 -4.16 -7.42 35.30
CA GLY A 47 -2.92 -7.72 36.02
C GLY A 47 -1.80 -8.28 35.13
N HIS A 48 -1.90 -8.15 33.80
CA HIS A 48 -0.82 -8.54 32.91
C HIS A 48 0.35 -7.55 33.00
N THR A 49 1.57 -8.06 32.87
CA THR A 49 2.78 -7.23 32.84
C THR A 49 2.93 -6.52 31.49
N LEU A 50 3.68 -5.42 31.44
CA LEU A 50 3.92 -4.67 30.20
C LEU A 50 4.49 -5.53 29.07
N THR A 51 5.40 -6.46 29.39
CA THR A 51 5.96 -7.39 28.40
C THR A 51 4.89 -8.28 27.74
N VAL A 52 3.89 -8.72 28.51
CA VAL A 52 2.76 -9.49 27.96
C VAL A 52 1.94 -8.61 27.01
N VAL A 53 1.73 -7.34 27.35
CA VAL A 53 1.02 -6.38 26.48
C VAL A 53 1.79 -6.12 25.19
N GLU A 54 3.10 -5.94 25.27
CA GLU A 54 3.97 -5.73 24.10
C GLU A 54 3.95 -6.94 23.17
N ASN A 55 4.11 -8.16 23.71
CA ASN A 55 4.05 -9.39 22.92
C ASN A 55 2.67 -9.59 22.29
N TRP A 56 1.58 -9.29 23.01
CA TRP A 56 0.24 -9.39 22.44
C TRP A 56 0.03 -8.38 21.30
N ASN A 57 0.50 -7.14 21.46
CA ASN A 57 0.44 -6.14 20.40
C ASN A 57 1.29 -6.53 19.19
N PHE A 58 2.44 -7.19 19.40
CA PHE A 58 3.23 -7.78 18.32
C PHE A 58 2.43 -8.86 17.61
N ASP A 59 1.91 -9.83 18.35
CA ASP A 59 1.18 -10.97 17.82
C ASP A 59 -0.08 -10.56 17.05
N GLN A 60 -0.72 -9.45 17.43
CA GLN A 60 -1.91 -8.91 16.76
C GLN A 60 -1.59 -7.75 15.80
N GLY A 61 -0.32 -7.61 15.41
CA GLY A 61 0.17 -6.46 14.65
C GLY A 61 -0.58 -6.23 13.33
N TRP A 62 -0.87 -7.29 12.57
CA TRP A 62 -1.61 -7.19 11.31
C TRP A 62 -3.08 -6.83 11.51
N GLU A 63 -3.73 -7.43 12.50
CA GLU A 63 -5.12 -7.19 12.85
C GLU A 63 -5.32 -5.73 13.27
N ILE A 64 -4.47 -5.23 14.17
CA ILE A 64 -4.48 -3.84 14.64
C ILE A 64 -4.22 -2.90 13.47
N SER A 65 -3.17 -3.14 12.68
CA SER A 65 -2.78 -2.24 11.58
C SER A 65 -3.84 -2.17 10.49
N SER A 66 -4.44 -3.31 10.14
CA SER A 66 -5.52 -3.39 9.16
C SER A 66 -6.77 -2.67 9.65
N LEU A 67 -7.14 -2.87 10.93
CA LEU A 67 -8.29 -2.21 11.54
C LEU A 67 -8.13 -0.69 11.54
N VAL A 68 -6.94 -0.19 11.92
CA VAL A 68 -6.60 1.24 11.88
C VAL A 68 -6.74 1.81 10.47
N LYS A 69 -6.16 1.14 9.47
CA LYS A 69 -6.21 1.57 8.06
C LYS A 69 -7.65 1.63 7.54
N VAL A 70 -8.46 0.62 7.85
CA VAL A 70 -9.86 0.55 7.45
C VAL A 70 -10.69 1.66 8.09
N PHE A 71 -10.54 1.90 9.40
CA PHE A 71 -11.25 2.99 10.07
C PHE A 71 -10.83 4.36 9.54
N ALA A 72 -9.52 4.61 9.37
CA ALA A 72 -9.02 5.86 8.81
C ALA A 72 -9.55 6.07 7.38
N PHE A 73 -9.55 5.03 6.55
CA PHE A 73 -10.10 5.08 5.20
C PHE A 73 -11.59 5.45 5.21
N PHE A 74 -12.42 4.76 6.01
CA PHE A 74 -13.85 5.05 6.07
C PHE A 74 -14.16 6.46 6.58
N LEU A 75 -13.43 6.92 7.59
CA LEU A 75 -13.55 8.28 8.11
C LEU A 75 -13.26 9.29 6.99
N LEU A 76 -12.11 9.17 6.31
CA LEU A 76 -11.70 10.10 5.26
C LEU A 76 -12.61 10.07 4.04
N VAL A 77 -13.04 8.89 3.61
CA VAL A 77 -13.96 8.73 2.48
C VAL A 77 -15.27 9.48 2.74
N LYS A 78 -15.80 9.44 3.97
CA LYS A 78 -17.00 10.20 4.33
C LYS A 78 -16.78 11.70 4.13
N PHE A 79 -15.66 12.25 4.61
CA PHE A 79 -15.34 13.68 4.42
C PHE A 79 -15.12 14.06 2.95
N ILE A 80 -14.42 13.24 2.18
CA ILE A 80 -14.23 13.46 0.75
C ILE A 80 -15.58 13.43 0.03
N SER A 81 -16.46 12.50 0.40
CA SER A 81 -17.77 12.31 -0.22
C SER A 81 -18.74 13.46 0.01
N ILE A 82 -18.60 14.25 1.09
CA ILE A 82 -19.47 15.42 1.37
C ILE A 82 -19.45 16.43 0.21
N ARG A 83 -18.32 16.54 -0.49
CA ARG A 83 -18.15 17.48 -1.61
C ARG A 83 -18.36 16.85 -2.97
N SER A 84 -18.71 15.56 -3.03
CA SER A 84 -19.01 14.87 -4.28
C SER A 84 -20.41 15.24 -4.78
N VAL A 85 -20.55 15.38 -6.09
CA VAL A 85 -21.86 15.57 -6.76
C VAL A 85 -22.68 14.27 -6.76
N SER A 86 -22.01 13.11 -6.79
CA SER A 86 -22.66 11.80 -6.75
C SER A 86 -23.21 11.48 -5.37
N ARG A 87 -24.41 10.87 -5.32
CA ARG A 87 -25.05 10.37 -4.09
C ARG A 87 -24.31 9.16 -3.49
N LYS A 88 -23.63 8.36 -4.32
CA LYS A 88 -22.92 7.13 -3.90
C LYS A 88 -21.52 7.08 -4.53
N PRO A 89 -20.64 8.03 -4.18
CA PRO A 89 -19.38 8.23 -4.90
C PRO A 89 -18.44 7.04 -4.81
N LEU A 90 -18.39 6.34 -3.66
CA LEU A 90 -17.56 5.15 -3.51
C LEU A 90 -18.02 4.01 -4.42
N ARG A 91 -19.33 3.75 -4.50
CA ARG A 91 -19.87 2.73 -5.42
C ARG A 91 -19.58 3.10 -6.88
N GLU A 92 -19.82 4.35 -7.24
CA GLU A 92 -19.53 4.85 -8.59
C GLU A 92 -18.05 4.71 -8.94
N PHE A 93 -17.15 5.04 -8.01
CA PHE A 93 -15.71 4.85 -8.18
C PHE A 93 -15.38 3.38 -8.50
N PHE A 94 -15.85 2.42 -7.71
CA PHE A 94 -15.55 1.01 -7.95
C PHE A 94 -16.08 0.50 -9.30
N ILE A 95 -17.28 0.93 -9.71
CA ILE A 95 -17.87 0.52 -10.98
C ILE A 95 -17.16 1.18 -12.17
N THR A 96 -17.00 2.50 -12.13
CA THR A 96 -16.48 3.28 -13.28
C THR A 96 -14.98 3.13 -13.49
N LYS A 97 -14.24 2.81 -12.43
CA LYS A 97 -12.78 2.65 -12.49
C LYS A 97 -12.32 1.21 -12.60
N PHE A 98 -13.24 0.24 -12.70
CA PHE A 98 -12.88 -1.14 -13.00
C PHE A 98 -12.50 -1.30 -14.47
N GLN A 99 -11.40 -2.01 -14.74
CA GLN A 99 -11.08 -2.50 -16.08
C GLN A 99 -10.42 -3.86 -15.94
N LEU A 100 -10.74 -4.80 -16.83
CA LEU A 100 -10.11 -6.11 -16.79
C LEU A 100 -8.58 -6.02 -16.91
N PRO A 101 -7.84 -6.81 -16.10
CA PRO A 101 -6.39 -6.90 -16.22
C PRO A 101 -6.00 -7.38 -17.62
N ASN A 102 -4.93 -6.80 -18.15
CA ASN A 102 -4.37 -7.18 -19.43
C ASN A 102 -3.19 -8.14 -19.26
N LYS A 103 -2.79 -8.81 -20.35
CA LYS A 103 -1.65 -9.73 -20.37
C LYS A 103 -0.36 -9.08 -19.89
N GLU A 104 -0.18 -7.79 -20.14
CA GLU A 104 1.01 -7.03 -19.73
C GLU A 104 1.15 -6.94 -18.20
N LEU A 105 0.03 -6.82 -17.47
CA LEU A 105 0.05 -6.88 -16.01
C LEU A 105 0.49 -8.26 -15.51
N PHE A 106 0.00 -9.33 -16.12
CA PHE A 106 0.38 -10.69 -15.75
C PHE A 106 1.86 -10.98 -16.02
N VAL A 107 2.40 -10.49 -17.14
CA VAL A 107 3.84 -10.59 -17.42
C VAL A 107 4.66 -9.88 -16.33
N LEU A 108 4.24 -8.68 -15.91
CA LEU A 108 4.88 -7.96 -14.82
C LEU A 108 4.83 -8.75 -13.51
N ILE A 109 3.68 -9.32 -13.15
CA ILE A 109 3.50 -10.14 -11.94
C ILE A 109 4.41 -11.36 -11.96
N VAL A 110 4.35 -12.16 -13.03
CA VAL A 110 5.14 -13.38 -13.17
C VAL A 110 6.63 -13.07 -13.13
N PHE A 111 7.07 -12.02 -13.83
CA PHE A 111 8.47 -11.59 -13.80
C PHE A 111 8.92 -11.22 -12.39
N ASN A 112 8.17 -10.34 -11.70
CA ASN A 112 8.55 -9.91 -10.34
C ASN A 112 8.55 -11.09 -9.36
N LEU A 113 7.59 -12.01 -9.47
CA LEU A 113 7.51 -13.20 -8.62
C LEU A 113 8.69 -14.15 -8.85
N LEU A 114 8.97 -14.52 -10.11
CA LEU A 114 10.09 -15.40 -10.45
C LEU A 114 11.42 -14.78 -10.05
N PHE A 115 11.63 -13.50 -10.37
CA PHE A 115 12.87 -12.81 -10.00
C PHE A 115 13.06 -12.76 -8.49
N SER A 116 11.99 -12.51 -7.72
CA SER A 116 12.05 -12.50 -6.25
C SER A 116 12.41 -13.87 -5.69
N ILE A 117 11.78 -14.95 -6.17
CA ILE A 117 12.08 -16.33 -5.72
C ILE A 117 13.53 -16.71 -6.06
N LEU A 118 13.96 -16.45 -7.30
CA LEU A 118 15.32 -16.77 -7.75
C LEU A 118 16.38 -15.95 -7.02
N PHE A 119 16.09 -14.68 -6.73
CA PHE A 119 16.99 -13.82 -5.98
C PHE A 119 17.09 -14.30 -4.53
N LEU A 120 15.97 -14.40 -3.81
CA LEU A 120 15.93 -14.66 -2.36
C LEU A 120 16.38 -16.05 -1.96
N LYS A 121 16.30 -17.03 -2.88
CA LYS A 121 16.64 -18.45 -2.63
C LYS A 121 16.03 -18.93 -1.30
N PRO A 122 14.69 -18.87 -1.18
CA PRO A 122 14.02 -19.18 0.07
C PRO A 122 14.31 -20.61 0.50
N VAL A 123 14.56 -20.80 1.80
CA VAL A 123 14.60 -22.14 2.41
C VAL A 123 13.62 -22.22 3.56
N VAL A 124 13.20 -23.44 3.90
CA VAL A 124 12.24 -23.68 4.98
C VAL A 124 12.87 -23.27 6.30
N ALA A 125 12.14 -22.46 7.07
CA ALA A 125 12.62 -22.02 8.37
C ALA A 125 12.55 -23.15 9.41
N GLU A 126 13.66 -23.40 10.11
CA GLU A 126 13.78 -24.51 11.07
C GLU A 126 13.17 -24.20 12.44
N ARG A 127 12.85 -22.92 12.73
CA ARG A 127 12.44 -22.44 14.07
C ARG A 127 11.12 -21.67 14.11
N VAL A 128 10.28 -21.81 13.09
CA VAL A 128 9.01 -21.07 13.03
C VAL A 128 7.93 -21.92 13.70
N SER A 129 7.22 -21.33 14.68
CA SER A 129 5.95 -21.89 15.10
C SER A 129 5.03 -21.86 13.88
N PHE A 130 4.77 -23.03 13.29
CA PHE A 130 3.97 -23.16 12.08
C PHE A 130 2.50 -22.84 12.39
N GLU A 131 2.19 -21.56 12.54
CA GLU A 131 0.86 -21.03 12.77
C GLU A 131 0.27 -20.59 11.44
N VAL A 132 -0.48 -21.50 10.81
CA VAL A 132 -1.21 -21.21 9.56
C VAL A 132 -2.08 -19.96 9.68
N SER A 133 -2.65 -19.69 10.86
CA SER A 133 -3.43 -18.48 11.15
C SER A 133 -2.62 -17.20 10.92
N LYS A 134 -1.35 -17.16 11.34
CA LYS A 134 -0.47 -16.00 11.16
C LYS A 134 -0.15 -15.76 9.69
N LEU A 135 0.07 -16.83 8.92
CA LEU A 135 0.25 -16.69 7.47
C LEU A 135 -0.96 -16.02 6.80
N PHE A 136 -2.17 -16.47 7.13
CA PHE A 136 -3.39 -15.85 6.61
C PHE A 136 -3.56 -14.41 7.10
N SER A 137 -3.25 -14.13 8.36
CA SER A 137 -3.29 -12.79 8.92
C SER A 137 -2.32 -11.84 8.19
N SER A 138 -1.08 -12.28 7.93
CA SER A 138 -0.10 -11.51 7.15
C SER A 138 -0.55 -11.30 5.70
N TYR A 139 -1.09 -12.34 5.05
CA TYR A 139 -1.58 -12.24 3.68
C TYR A 139 -2.74 -11.24 3.56
N ILE A 140 -3.78 -11.40 4.39
CA ILE A 140 -4.97 -10.54 4.37
C ILE A 140 -4.62 -9.14 4.89
N GLY A 141 -3.82 -9.06 5.92
CA GLY A 141 -3.39 -7.82 6.54
C GLY A 141 -2.57 -6.97 5.58
N SER A 142 -1.58 -7.55 4.90
CA SER A 142 -0.78 -6.84 3.88
C SER A 142 -1.63 -6.37 2.71
N PHE A 143 -2.61 -7.18 2.28
CA PHE A 143 -3.59 -6.79 1.28
C PHE A 143 -4.37 -5.57 1.74
N ILE A 144 -5.04 -5.62 2.91
CA ILE A 144 -5.86 -4.53 3.42
C ILE A 144 -5.00 -3.27 3.62
N TYR A 145 -3.83 -3.43 4.24
CA TYR A 145 -2.92 -2.34 4.57
C TYR A 145 -2.50 -1.54 3.34
N ILE A 146 -2.01 -2.21 2.28
CA ILE A 146 -1.54 -1.52 1.07
C ILE A 146 -2.72 -1.11 0.18
N PHE A 147 -3.74 -1.96 0.06
CA PHE A 147 -4.87 -1.68 -0.84
C PHE A 147 -5.69 -0.48 -0.37
N THR A 148 -5.90 -0.31 0.95
CA THR A 148 -6.60 0.85 1.49
C THR A 148 -5.84 2.17 1.24
N ASP A 149 -4.51 2.16 1.37
CA ASP A 149 -3.64 3.29 1.03
C ASP A 149 -3.80 3.69 -0.45
N VAL A 150 -3.75 2.70 -1.35
CA VAL A 150 -3.92 2.91 -2.79
C VAL A 150 -5.33 3.40 -3.11
N LEU A 151 -6.36 2.76 -2.55
CA LEU A 151 -7.76 3.15 -2.76
C LEU A 151 -8.04 4.57 -2.29
N PHE A 152 -7.50 4.96 -1.12
CA PHE A 152 -7.63 6.32 -0.61
C PHE A 152 -7.14 7.34 -1.65
N LEU A 153 -5.91 7.16 -2.15
CA LEU A 153 -5.31 8.09 -3.09
C LEU A 153 -6.04 8.12 -4.43
N LEU A 154 -6.45 6.95 -4.94
CA LEU A 154 -7.23 6.87 -6.18
C LEU A 154 -8.61 7.50 -6.05
N PHE A 155 -9.28 7.30 -4.91
CA PHE A 155 -10.58 7.89 -4.64
C PHE A 155 -10.49 9.41 -4.53
N LEU A 156 -9.46 9.92 -3.83
CA LEU A 156 -9.21 11.36 -3.71
C LEU A 156 -9.00 11.99 -5.09
N GLN A 157 -8.20 11.35 -5.96
CA GLN A 157 -7.96 11.82 -7.33
C GLN A 157 -9.15 11.66 -8.27
N HIS A 158 -10.05 10.72 -7.99
CA HIS A 158 -11.29 10.59 -8.74
C HIS A 158 -12.21 11.79 -8.50
N ILE A 159 -12.36 12.22 -7.24
CA ILE A 159 -13.18 13.38 -6.87
C ILE A 159 -12.49 14.71 -7.23
N TYR A 160 -11.18 14.79 -7.01
CA TYR A 160 -10.36 15.97 -7.29
C TYR A 160 -9.27 15.64 -8.32
N PRO A 161 -9.56 15.70 -9.63
CA PRO A 161 -8.59 15.33 -10.64
C PRO A 161 -7.42 16.32 -10.71
N LEU A 162 -6.20 15.77 -10.60
CA LEU A 162 -4.93 16.49 -10.77
C LEU A 162 -4.24 16.17 -12.09
N SER A 163 -3.40 17.10 -12.53
CA SER A 163 -2.50 16.91 -13.67
C SER A 163 -1.42 15.86 -13.36
N ARG A 164 -0.86 15.24 -14.41
CA ARG A 164 0.11 14.14 -14.29
C ARG A 164 1.33 14.49 -13.42
N LYS A 165 1.93 15.68 -13.59
CA LYS A 165 3.10 16.10 -12.80
C LYS A 165 2.77 16.21 -11.31
N ARG A 166 1.62 16.79 -10.97
CA ARG A 166 1.19 16.99 -9.58
C ARG A 166 0.82 15.68 -8.91
N ARG A 167 0.22 14.76 -9.67
CA ARG A 167 -0.06 13.39 -9.23
C ARG A 167 1.20 12.64 -8.81
N LEU A 168 2.31 12.82 -9.54
CA LEU A 168 3.59 12.22 -9.17
C LEU A 168 4.10 12.78 -7.85
N VAL A 169 4.12 14.11 -7.69
CA VAL A 169 4.53 14.77 -6.44
C VAL A 169 3.68 14.30 -5.26
N GLU A 170 2.35 14.24 -5.45
CA GLU A 170 1.40 13.75 -4.44
C GLU A 170 1.68 12.30 -4.06
N SER A 171 1.87 11.43 -5.06
CA SER A 171 2.14 10.00 -4.82
C SER A 171 3.46 9.80 -4.10
N THR A 172 4.51 10.54 -4.47
CA THR A 172 5.81 10.51 -3.78
C THR A 172 5.67 10.99 -2.33
N LEU A 173 4.98 12.10 -2.08
CA LEU A 173 4.71 12.59 -0.73
C LEU A 173 3.95 11.53 0.09
N PHE A 174 2.91 10.93 -0.50
CA PHE A 174 2.12 9.89 0.16
C PHE A 174 2.96 8.67 0.54
N ILE A 175 3.81 8.20 -0.38
CA ILE A 175 4.71 7.06 -0.13
C ILE A 175 5.70 7.38 1.00
N LEU A 176 6.32 8.56 0.99
CA LEU A 176 7.25 8.98 2.03
C LEU A 176 6.59 9.09 3.40
N LEU A 177 5.38 9.64 3.47
CA LEU A 177 4.61 9.71 4.70
C LEU A 177 4.16 8.33 5.19
N SER A 178 3.75 7.43 4.28
CA SER A 178 3.39 6.04 4.65
C SER A 178 4.59 5.28 5.20
N TYR A 179 5.77 5.44 4.58
CA TYR A 179 7.02 4.88 5.08
C TYR A 179 7.40 5.44 6.46
N TYR A 180 7.37 6.77 6.62
CA TYR A 180 7.70 7.42 7.90
C TYR A 180 6.73 7.04 9.01
N LEU A 181 5.42 7.02 8.73
CA LEU A 181 4.42 6.61 9.70
C LEU A 181 4.63 5.15 10.11
N ASN A 182 4.93 4.26 9.17
CA ASN A 182 5.19 2.86 9.49
C ASN A 182 6.44 2.71 10.38
N LEU A 183 7.49 3.48 10.10
CA LEU A 183 8.69 3.51 10.95
C LEU A 183 8.46 3.98 12.40
N LYS A 184 7.45 4.82 12.64
CA LYS A 184 7.30 5.53 13.92
C LYS A 184 6.06 5.17 14.73
N VAL A 185 5.02 4.66 14.08
CA VAL A 185 3.71 4.46 14.72
C VAL A 185 3.42 2.98 14.95
N PHE A 186 3.58 2.15 13.93
CA PHE A 186 3.33 0.72 14.10
C PHE A 186 4.47 0.10 14.92
N THR A 187 4.10 -0.65 15.95
CA THR A 187 5.02 -1.35 16.85
C THR A 187 5.85 -2.35 16.04
N HIS A 188 7.12 -2.55 16.41
CA HIS A 188 8.07 -3.43 15.70
C HIS A 188 8.46 -2.96 14.29
N SER A 189 8.55 -1.65 14.12
CA SER A 189 8.92 -0.97 12.88
C SER A 189 10.33 -1.26 12.33
N ASN A 190 11.15 -2.05 13.03
CA ASN A 190 12.49 -2.45 12.59
C ASN A 190 12.46 -3.26 11.28
N TYR A 191 11.32 -3.85 10.93
CA TYR A 191 11.13 -4.65 9.72
C TYR A 191 10.66 -3.83 8.51
N VAL A 192 10.36 -2.53 8.69
CA VAL A 192 9.94 -1.64 7.61
C VAL A 192 11.11 -1.39 6.68
N ASN A 193 11.19 -2.20 5.63
CA ASN A 193 12.22 -2.14 4.62
C ASN A 193 11.80 -1.29 3.42
N ILE A 194 12.73 -1.08 2.49
CA ILE A 194 12.46 -0.44 1.18
C ILE A 194 11.37 -1.18 0.36
N SER A 195 11.00 -2.40 0.77
CA SER A 195 9.92 -3.20 0.18
C SER A 195 8.60 -2.43 0.16
N LEU A 196 8.22 -1.76 1.26
CA LEU A 196 6.98 -0.99 1.35
C LEU A 196 6.95 0.16 0.33
N VAL A 197 8.08 0.88 0.21
CA VAL A 197 8.25 1.97 -0.76
C VAL A 197 8.09 1.42 -2.18
N TYR A 198 8.72 0.29 -2.49
CA TYR A 198 8.57 -0.38 -3.78
C TYR A 198 7.12 -0.81 -4.04
N PHE A 199 6.47 -1.51 -3.10
CA PHE A 199 5.10 -2.00 -3.26
C PHE A 199 4.11 -0.86 -3.53
N LEU A 200 4.18 0.23 -2.75
CA LEU A 200 3.32 1.39 -2.96
C LEU A 200 3.64 2.10 -4.29
N THR A 201 4.92 2.22 -4.65
CA THR A 201 5.32 2.85 -5.92
C THR A 201 4.78 2.08 -7.12
N ILE A 202 4.93 0.76 -7.13
CA ILE A 202 4.41 -0.07 -8.22
C ILE A 202 2.89 -0.06 -8.23
N CYS A 203 2.23 -0.25 -7.09
CA CYS A 203 0.75 -0.24 -7.01
C CYS A 203 0.15 1.08 -7.54
N LEU A 204 0.71 2.23 -7.13
CA LEU A 204 0.27 3.52 -7.65
C LEU A 204 0.64 3.69 -9.14
N GLY A 205 1.83 3.23 -9.54
CA GLY A 205 2.29 3.25 -10.93
C GLY A 205 1.34 2.49 -11.87
N ILE A 206 1.01 1.24 -11.56
CA ILE A 206 0.09 0.42 -12.35
C ILE A 206 -1.34 0.97 -12.32
N SER A 207 -1.77 1.57 -11.21
CA SER A 207 -3.08 2.24 -11.14
C SER A 207 -3.19 3.37 -12.16
N TYR A 208 -2.13 4.18 -12.30
CA TYR A 208 -2.10 5.28 -13.26
C TYR A 208 -1.72 4.87 -14.69
N TRP A 209 -1.37 3.60 -14.89
CA TRP A 209 -1.00 3.10 -16.21
C TRP A 209 -2.17 3.22 -17.20
N ARG A 210 -3.39 2.90 -16.76
CA ARG A 210 -4.62 3.08 -17.55
C ARG A 210 -5.75 3.72 -16.72
N LYS A 211 -5.85 5.06 -16.81
CA LYS A 211 -7.01 5.85 -16.34
C LYS A 211 -7.38 5.76 -14.83
N SER A 212 -6.41 5.51 -13.95
CA SER A 212 -6.61 5.42 -12.49
C SER A 212 -7.52 4.24 -12.11
N ASN A 213 -7.11 3.03 -12.49
CA ASN A 213 -7.84 1.78 -12.26
C ASN A 213 -7.40 1.10 -10.96
N TRP A 214 -8.35 0.74 -10.10
CA TRP A 214 -8.10 0.07 -8.82
C TRP A 214 -7.92 -1.46 -8.93
N SER A 215 -8.41 -2.09 -10.00
CA SER A 215 -8.33 -3.55 -10.16
C SER A 215 -6.91 -4.04 -10.46
N PHE A 216 -6.06 -3.20 -11.06
CA PHE A 216 -4.67 -3.53 -11.35
C PHE A 216 -3.84 -3.72 -10.07
N PRO A 217 -3.81 -2.74 -9.14
CA PRO A 217 -3.16 -2.97 -7.85
C PRO A 217 -3.83 -4.08 -7.03
N PHE A 218 -5.16 -4.26 -7.11
CA PHE A 218 -5.83 -5.39 -6.45
C PHE A 218 -5.23 -6.74 -6.88
N ILE A 219 -5.10 -6.97 -8.18
CA ILE A 219 -4.57 -8.24 -8.72
C ILE A 219 -3.07 -8.37 -8.44
N PHE A 220 -2.31 -7.28 -8.58
CA PHE A 220 -0.89 -7.27 -8.27
C PHE A 220 -0.60 -7.59 -6.80
N LEU A 221 -1.42 -7.07 -5.88
CA LEU A 221 -1.30 -7.37 -4.45
C LEU A 221 -1.56 -8.85 -4.18
N ILE A 222 -2.68 -9.39 -4.67
CA ILE A 222 -3.09 -10.78 -4.44
C ILE A 222 -2.10 -11.77 -5.04
N LEU A 223 -1.62 -11.53 -6.27
CA LEU A 223 -0.80 -12.52 -6.98
C LEU A 223 0.70 -12.39 -6.73
N PHE A 224 1.17 -11.28 -6.18
CA PHE A 224 2.60 -11.05 -5.98
C PHE A 224 2.95 -10.53 -4.59
N VAL A 225 2.43 -9.38 -4.16
CA VAL A 225 2.86 -8.76 -2.91
C VAL A 225 2.48 -9.60 -1.69
N CYS A 226 1.22 -9.99 -1.55
CA CYS A 226 0.73 -10.75 -0.41
C CYS A 226 1.39 -12.13 -0.29
N PRO A 227 1.57 -12.92 -1.38
CA PRO A 227 2.37 -14.14 -1.33
C PRO A 227 3.79 -13.92 -0.84
N ILE A 228 4.48 -12.88 -1.33
CA ILE A 228 5.87 -12.63 -0.93
C ILE A 228 5.98 -12.18 0.52
N VAL A 229 5.08 -11.31 0.97
CA VAL A 229 5.03 -10.83 2.36
C VAL A 229 4.78 -12.01 3.32
N SER A 230 3.78 -12.84 3.03
CA SER A 230 3.36 -13.92 3.93
C SER A 230 4.26 -15.17 3.88
N PHE A 231 4.78 -15.53 2.70
CA PHE A 231 5.58 -16.76 2.55
C PHE A 231 7.09 -16.53 2.63
N LEU A 232 7.62 -15.44 2.05
CA LEU A 232 9.07 -15.25 1.84
C LEU A 232 9.76 -14.35 2.88
N GLY A 233 9.09 -14.04 3.99
CA GLY A 233 9.69 -13.30 5.10
C GLY A 233 10.01 -11.85 4.78
N ILE A 234 9.25 -11.23 3.86
CA ILE A 234 9.36 -9.80 3.52
C ILE A 234 8.22 -9.01 4.17
N ASP A 235 7.76 -9.48 5.32
CA ASP A 235 6.73 -8.84 6.11
C ASP A 235 7.27 -7.55 6.73
N PHE A 236 6.58 -6.43 6.50
CA PHE A 236 7.00 -5.13 7.02
C PHE A 236 6.41 -4.81 8.41
N ILE A 237 5.67 -5.75 9.02
CA ILE A 237 5.20 -5.69 10.41
C ILE A 237 5.91 -6.75 11.26
N TRP A 238 5.94 -7.99 10.79
CA TRP A 238 6.51 -9.13 11.53
C TRP A 238 7.90 -9.59 11.07
N GLY A 239 8.42 -9.05 9.97
CA GLY A 239 9.70 -9.50 9.41
C GLY A 239 9.67 -10.96 8.97
N THR A 240 10.55 -11.76 9.54
CA THR A 240 10.68 -13.19 9.20
C THR A 240 10.03 -14.12 10.23
N GLU A 241 9.56 -13.60 11.36
CA GLU A 241 9.16 -14.40 12.55
C GLU A 241 8.06 -15.43 12.25
N PHE A 242 7.05 -15.05 11.45
CA PHE A 242 5.90 -15.93 11.11
C PHE A 242 5.93 -16.41 9.65
N SER A 243 7.05 -16.26 8.96
CA SER A 243 7.18 -16.69 7.55
C SER A 243 7.65 -18.13 7.44
N TYR A 244 7.07 -18.91 6.52
CA TYR A 244 7.47 -20.30 6.30
C TYR A 244 8.85 -20.42 5.66
N LEU A 245 9.18 -19.45 4.82
CA LEU A 245 10.44 -19.41 4.08
C LEU A 245 11.22 -18.18 4.48
N TYR A 246 12.50 -18.37 4.79
CA TYR A 246 13.41 -17.26 5.05
C TYR A 246 14.39 -17.08 3.89
N PRO A 247 14.74 -15.83 3.55
CA PRO A 247 15.72 -15.56 2.51
C PRO A 247 17.13 -15.94 2.98
N THR A 248 17.86 -16.73 2.18
CA THR A 248 19.23 -17.17 2.51
C THR A 248 20.32 -16.33 1.85
N THR A 249 19.94 -15.31 1.09
CA THR A 249 20.90 -14.47 0.41
C THR A 249 21.73 -13.68 1.40
N GLY A 250 23.06 -13.77 1.29
CA GLY A 250 23.96 -12.79 1.91
C GLY A 250 23.91 -11.39 1.27
N VAL A 251 23.09 -11.23 0.21
CA VAL A 251 22.91 -9.96 -0.50
C VAL A 251 21.82 -9.13 0.20
N PRO A 252 22.03 -7.82 0.40
CA PRO A 252 21.01 -6.96 0.99
C PRO A 252 19.69 -6.95 0.20
N ILE A 253 18.58 -7.16 0.92
CA ILE A 253 17.22 -7.22 0.35
C ILE A 253 16.85 -5.93 -0.42
N PHE A 254 17.43 -4.78 -0.07
CA PHE A 254 17.12 -3.54 -0.78
C PHE A 254 17.53 -3.56 -2.25
N ILE A 255 18.57 -4.33 -2.60
CA ILE A 255 19.05 -4.46 -3.99
C ILE A 255 17.96 -5.11 -4.85
N LEU A 256 17.31 -6.17 -4.35
CA LEU A 256 16.18 -6.81 -5.02
C LEU A 256 15.09 -5.79 -5.39
N PHE A 257 14.64 -5.01 -4.42
CA PHE A 257 13.53 -4.08 -4.63
C PHE A 257 13.89 -2.89 -5.53
N ILE A 258 15.13 -2.40 -5.46
CA ILE A 258 15.61 -1.36 -6.40
C ILE A 258 15.66 -1.93 -7.84
N SER A 259 16.20 -3.13 -8.02
CA SER A 259 16.25 -3.79 -9.34
C SER A 259 14.84 -4.02 -9.90
N LEU A 260 13.93 -4.57 -9.10
CA LEU A 260 12.54 -4.76 -9.48
C LEU A 260 11.85 -3.44 -9.81
N LEU A 261 12.12 -2.38 -9.04
CA LEU A 261 11.55 -1.05 -9.28
C LEU A 261 11.97 -0.51 -10.65
N ILE A 262 13.27 -0.53 -10.93
CA ILE A 262 13.82 -0.01 -12.19
C ILE A 262 13.25 -0.79 -13.37
N VAL A 263 13.31 -2.11 -13.34
CA VAL A 263 12.82 -2.97 -14.44
C VAL A 263 11.32 -2.77 -14.64
N SER A 264 10.54 -2.72 -13.56
CA SER A 264 9.09 -2.52 -13.65
C SER A 264 8.73 -1.15 -14.22
N ILE A 265 9.43 -0.08 -13.82
CA ILE A 265 9.21 1.26 -14.37
C ILE A 265 9.58 1.30 -15.86
N CYS A 266 10.73 0.76 -16.25
CA CYS A 266 11.16 0.67 -17.64
C CYS A 266 10.14 -0.10 -18.49
N TYR A 267 9.66 -1.24 -18.00
CA TYR A 267 8.64 -2.06 -18.64
C TYR A 267 7.33 -1.28 -18.85
N MET A 268 6.81 -0.63 -17.80
CA MET A 268 5.59 0.18 -17.89
C MET A 268 5.74 1.36 -18.86
N GLN A 269 6.90 2.00 -18.91
CA GLN A 269 7.18 3.10 -19.82
C GLN A 269 7.27 2.64 -21.28
N PHE A 270 7.96 1.53 -21.54
CA PHE A 270 8.07 0.92 -22.86
C PHE A 270 6.69 0.64 -23.46
N PHE A 271 5.84 -0.10 -22.73
CA PHE A 271 4.50 -0.44 -23.21
C PHE A 271 3.58 0.77 -23.36
N ARG A 272 3.74 1.78 -22.50
CA ARG A 272 2.97 3.03 -22.64
C ARG A 272 3.28 3.74 -23.96
N LYS A 273 4.54 3.73 -24.41
CA LYS A 273 4.95 4.31 -25.68
C LYS A 273 4.37 3.53 -26.86
N THR A 274 4.48 2.20 -26.82
CA THR A 274 3.93 1.32 -27.88
C THR A 274 2.41 1.45 -28.04
N ILE A 275 1.67 1.62 -26.95
CA ILE A 275 0.23 1.84 -27.01
C ILE A 275 -0.09 3.18 -27.69
N ALA A 276 0.63 4.25 -27.32
CA ALA A 276 0.42 5.57 -27.92
C ALA A 276 0.69 5.57 -29.44
N GLU A 277 1.78 4.93 -29.87
CA GLU A 277 2.11 4.80 -31.30
C GLU A 277 1.07 4.02 -32.09
N ARG A 278 0.41 3.03 -31.46
CA ARG A 278 -0.66 2.25 -32.10
C ARG A 278 -1.96 3.04 -32.21
N ASP A 279 -2.29 3.83 -31.19
CA ASP A 279 -3.50 4.67 -31.19
C ASP A 279 -3.38 5.82 -32.21
N ASP A 280 -2.17 6.29 -32.53
CA ASP A 280 -1.93 7.33 -33.55
C ASP A 280 -2.04 6.82 -35.01
N GLN A 281 -2.08 5.50 -35.22
CA GLN A 281 -2.17 4.86 -36.55
C GLN A 281 -3.59 4.44 -36.95
N VAL A 282 -4.58 4.61 -36.07
CA VAL A 282 -6.00 4.23 -36.27
C VAL A 282 -6.87 5.48 -36.37
#